data_AF-A0A535VS54-F1
#
_entry.id   AF-A0A535VS54-F1
#
_cell.length_a   1.000
_cell.length_b   1.000
_cell.length_c   1.000
_cell.angle_alpha   90.00
_cell.angle_beta   90.00
_cell.angle_gamma   90.00
#
_symmetry.space_group_name_H-M   'P 1'
#
loop_
_entity.id
_entity.type
_entity.pdbx_description
1 polymer ?
#
loop_
_entity_poly.entity_id
_entity_poly.type
_entity_poly.pdbx_seq_one_letter_code
_entity_poly.pdbx_strand_id
1 'polypeptide(L)'
;MQATPSVATTPAVPADAITGLTARERVRAFDLARGLAIVFMIGVHVLWHWGAPDTWTSPVGQVISFLGGPTAAPVFMFLMGASLAFSSRSSFGSLAVRGLWLVWLGYLLNVLRGVIPAYLGLSTGVVTADQIAPFTLPWLLTTVDVHHMAGLSLIAIAALRVVARPGWIWLGIA
;
A
#
# COMPACT_ATOMS: atom_id res chain seq x y z
N MET A 1 28.30 -52.44 15.29
CA MET A 1 27.26 -51.48 15.70
C MET A 1 27.74 -50.07 15.39
N GLN A 2 27.14 -49.43 14.39
CA GLN A 2 26.89 -47.98 14.34
C GLN A 2 25.93 -47.77 13.17
N ALA A 3 24.67 -47.51 13.49
CA ALA A 3 23.62 -47.22 12.53
C ALA A 3 23.74 -45.76 12.07
N THR A 4 23.77 -45.56 10.76
CA THR A 4 23.68 -44.25 10.11
C THR A 4 22.30 -43.62 10.34
N PRO A 5 22.19 -42.30 10.56
CA PRO A 5 20.90 -41.64 10.73
C PRO A 5 20.22 -41.49 9.37
N SER A 6 18.98 -41.96 9.27
CA SER A 6 18.11 -41.76 8.11
C SER A 6 17.71 -40.30 7.99
N VAL A 7 18.12 -39.63 6.91
CA VAL A 7 17.62 -38.31 6.52
C VAL A 7 16.15 -38.45 6.13
N ALA A 8 15.25 -37.89 6.94
CA ALA A 8 13.84 -37.82 6.61
C ALA A 8 13.64 -36.83 5.45
N THR A 9 13.36 -37.34 4.25
CA THR A 9 12.96 -36.55 3.09
C THR A 9 11.54 -36.06 3.30
N THR A 10 11.35 -34.76 3.50
CA THR A 10 10.02 -34.12 3.46
C THR A 10 9.36 -34.46 2.11
N PRO A 11 8.10 -34.92 2.08
CA PRO A 11 7.46 -35.26 0.81
C PRO A 11 7.35 -34.01 -0.07
N ALA A 12 7.81 -34.11 -1.31
CA ALA A 12 7.66 -33.06 -2.31
C ALA A 12 6.17 -32.84 -2.59
N VAL A 13 5.69 -31.61 -2.40
CA VAL A 13 4.34 -31.23 -2.80
C VAL A 13 4.26 -31.37 -4.32
N PRO A 14 3.35 -32.20 -4.87
CA PRO A 14 3.25 -32.38 -6.31
C PRO A 14 2.93 -31.04 -6.96
N ALA A 15 3.61 -30.76 -8.07
CA ALA A 15 3.41 -29.56 -8.85
C ALA A 15 1.95 -29.49 -9.34
N ASP A 16 1.31 -28.33 -9.17
CA ASP A 16 -0.04 -28.11 -9.68
C ASP A 16 -0.06 -28.36 -11.20
N ALA A 17 -1.01 -29.14 -11.70
CA ALA A 17 -1.02 -29.59 -13.10
C ALA A 17 -1.26 -28.44 -14.09
N ILE A 18 -1.76 -27.30 -13.60
CA ILE A 18 -2.01 -26.10 -14.42
C ILE A 18 -0.87 -25.09 -14.31
N THR A 19 -0.19 -24.97 -13.15
CA THR A 19 0.84 -23.92 -12.91
C THR A 19 2.26 -24.45 -12.72
N GLY A 20 2.44 -25.74 -12.44
CA GLY A 20 3.74 -26.41 -12.33
C GLY A 20 4.54 -26.11 -11.06
N LEU A 21 3.97 -25.45 -10.04
CA LEU A 21 4.73 -24.99 -8.87
C LEU A 21 4.56 -25.89 -7.62
N THR A 22 5.65 -26.05 -6.86
CA THR A 22 5.85 -27.10 -5.82
C THR A 22 5.92 -26.58 -4.37
N ALA A 23 5.63 -25.30 -4.12
CA ALA A 23 5.64 -24.70 -2.78
C ALA A 23 4.61 -23.56 -2.66
N ARG A 24 4.28 -23.13 -1.43
CA ARG A 24 3.32 -22.04 -1.12
C ARG A 24 3.59 -20.84 -2.03
N GLU A 25 2.79 -20.73 -3.09
CA GLU A 25 3.20 -20.18 -4.38
C GLU A 25 3.23 -18.64 -4.32
N ARG A 26 4.42 -18.05 -4.28
CA ARG A 26 4.58 -16.60 -4.52
C ARG A 26 4.21 -16.33 -5.98
N VAL A 27 3.11 -15.64 -6.19
CA VAL A 27 2.69 -15.22 -7.52
C VAL A 27 3.60 -14.09 -7.98
N ARG A 28 4.65 -14.43 -8.76
CA ARG A 28 5.65 -13.46 -9.26
C ARG A 28 5.01 -12.28 -9.99
N ALA A 29 3.89 -12.51 -10.68
CA ALA A 29 3.13 -11.46 -11.34
C ALA A 29 2.57 -10.41 -10.36
N PHE A 30 2.16 -10.79 -9.16
CA PHE A 30 1.67 -9.85 -8.14
C PHE A 30 2.80 -9.00 -7.57
N ASP A 31 3.97 -9.61 -7.36
CA ASP A 31 5.17 -8.91 -6.90
C ASP A 31 5.65 -7.90 -7.97
N LEU A 32 5.65 -8.32 -9.24
CA LEU A 32 5.98 -7.43 -10.37
C LEU A 32 4.98 -6.27 -10.49
N ALA A 33 3.67 -6.57 -10.44
CA ALA A 33 2.63 -5.54 -10.56
C ALA A 33 2.70 -4.53 -9.41
N ARG A 34 2.99 -4.97 -8.17
CA ARG A 34 3.25 -4.06 -7.04
C ARG A 34 4.48 -3.19 -7.27
N GLY A 35 5.59 -3.80 -7.69
CA GLY A 35 6.82 -3.07 -7.96
C GLY A 35 6.61 -2.01 -9.03
N LEU A 36 5.93 -2.37 -10.11
CA LEU A 36 5.62 -1.48 -11.21
C LEU A 36 4.67 -0.33 -10.78
N ALA A 37 3.67 -0.62 -9.95
CA ALA A 37 2.80 0.41 -9.38
C ALA A 37 3.60 1.44 -8.56
N ILE A 38 4.56 1.01 -7.74
CA ILE A 38 5.42 1.92 -6.98
C ILE A 38 6.31 2.75 -7.91
N VAL A 39 6.92 2.14 -8.92
CA VAL A 39 7.77 2.85 -9.90
C VAL A 39 6.98 3.94 -10.61
N PHE A 40 5.78 3.64 -11.11
CA PHE A 40 4.93 4.65 -11.76
C PHE A 40 4.42 5.69 -10.78
N MET A 41 4.14 5.32 -9.52
CA MET A 41 3.74 6.29 -8.50
C MET A 41 4.86 7.29 -8.19
N ILE A 42 6.11 6.84 -8.10
CA ILE A 42 7.27 7.74 -7.99
C ILE A 42 7.36 8.61 -9.24
N GLY A 43 7.25 7.99 -10.43
CA GLY A 43 7.31 8.69 -11.72
C GLY A 43 6.32 9.83 -11.85
N VAL A 44 5.05 9.61 -11.49
CA VAL A 44 4.02 10.67 -11.58
C VAL A 44 4.28 11.80 -10.58
N HIS A 45 4.76 11.49 -9.37
CA HIS A 45 5.09 12.53 -8.40
C HIS A 45 6.31 13.35 -8.85
N VAL A 46 7.30 12.72 -9.48
CA VAL A 46 8.42 13.45 -10.07
C VAL A 46 7.95 14.35 -11.21
N LEU A 47 7.12 13.81 -12.11
CA LEU A 47 6.57 14.56 -13.24
C LEU A 47 5.76 15.78 -12.79
N TRP A 48 4.84 15.62 -11.83
CA TRP A 48 3.96 16.70 -11.40
C TRP A 48 4.64 17.74 -10.52
N HIS A 49 5.66 17.38 -9.73
CA HIS A 49 6.32 18.35 -8.84
C HIS A 49 7.57 18.99 -9.47
N TRP A 50 8.25 18.29 -10.39
CA TRP A 50 9.54 18.72 -10.93
C TRP A 50 9.61 18.74 -12.46
N GLY A 51 8.60 18.21 -13.15
CA GLY A 51 8.54 18.25 -14.61
C GLY A 51 8.18 19.65 -15.10
N ALA A 52 8.86 20.10 -16.17
CA ALA A 52 8.45 21.31 -16.87
C ALA A 52 7.03 21.13 -17.45
N PRO A 53 6.20 22.18 -17.56
CA PRO A 53 4.80 22.06 -18.00
C PRO A 53 4.64 21.29 -19.33
N ASP A 54 5.55 21.48 -20.28
CA ASP A 54 5.55 20.80 -21.58
C ASP A 54 5.75 19.28 -21.47
N THR A 55 6.38 18.81 -20.39
CA THR A 55 6.61 17.38 -20.16
C THR A 55 5.31 16.64 -19.79
N TRP A 56 4.33 17.35 -19.22
CA TRP A 56 3.06 16.76 -18.79
C TRP A 56 2.19 16.32 -19.98
N THR A 57 2.25 17.07 -21.08
CA THR A 57 1.48 16.79 -22.30
C THR A 57 2.21 15.90 -23.29
N SER A 58 3.52 15.67 -23.08
CA SER A 58 4.30 14.74 -23.90
C SER A 58 3.73 13.32 -23.86
N PRO A 59 3.90 12.51 -24.93
CA PRO A 59 3.40 11.12 -24.94
C PRO A 59 3.89 10.29 -23.75
N VAL A 60 5.16 10.46 -23.36
CA VAL A 60 5.74 9.76 -22.20
C VAL A 60 5.12 10.27 -20.89
N GLY A 61 4.94 11.58 -20.75
CA GLY A 61 4.31 12.20 -19.58
C GLY A 61 2.86 11.76 -19.39
N GLN A 62 2.11 11.61 -20.47
CA GLN A 62 0.73 11.10 -20.42
C GLN A 62 0.68 9.64 -19.97
N VAL A 63 1.58 8.78 -20.47
CA VAL A 63 1.69 7.38 -20.04
C VAL A 63 2.01 7.29 -18.55
N ILE A 64 3.00 8.06 -18.08
CA ILE A 64 3.37 8.08 -16.65
C ILE A 64 2.22 8.62 -15.80
N SER A 65 1.55 9.68 -16.25
CA SER A 65 0.41 10.27 -15.52
C SER A 65 -0.75 9.29 -15.41
N PHE A 66 -1.04 8.53 -16.46
CA PHE A 66 -2.10 7.52 -16.45
C PHE A 66 -1.74 6.30 -15.58
N LEU A 67 -0.54 5.75 -15.74
CA LEU A 67 -0.08 4.56 -15.01
C LEU A 67 0.24 4.85 -13.54
N GLY A 68 0.68 6.07 -13.23
CA GLY A 68 1.09 6.47 -11.88
C GLY A 68 0.01 7.21 -11.09
N GLY A 69 -0.83 8.00 -11.75
CA GLY A 69 -1.84 8.83 -11.10
C GLY A 69 -3.06 8.04 -10.65
N PRO A 70 -4.05 7.80 -11.53
CA PRO A 70 -5.30 7.15 -11.15
C PRO A 70 -5.17 5.64 -10.95
N THR A 71 -4.19 4.96 -11.56
CA THR A 71 -4.16 3.49 -11.61
C THR A 71 -3.20 2.83 -10.61
N ALA A 72 -2.04 3.43 -10.31
CA ALA A 72 -1.05 2.82 -9.42
C ALA A 72 -1.59 2.55 -8.01
N ALA A 73 -2.25 3.53 -7.39
CA ALA A 73 -2.76 3.38 -6.03
C ALA A 73 -3.86 2.29 -5.92
N PRO A 74 -4.90 2.25 -6.78
CA PRO A 74 -5.87 1.16 -6.78
C PRO A 74 -5.25 -0.23 -7.00
N VAL A 75 -4.31 -0.37 -7.94
CA VAL A 75 -3.62 -1.65 -8.19
C VAL A 75 -2.82 -2.08 -6.96
N PHE A 76 -2.08 -1.16 -6.35
CA PHE A 76 -1.33 -1.45 -5.12
C PHE A 76 -2.25 -1.89 -3.98
N MET A 77 -3.35 -1.17 -3.76
CA MET A 77 -4.34 -1.45 -2.72
C MET A 77 -5.07 -2.78 -2.94
N PHE A 78 -5.44 -3.07 -4.19
CA PHE A 78 -6.05 -4.35 -4.58
C PHE A 78 -5.11 -5.51 -4.30
N LEU A 79 -3.86 -5.43 -4.75
CA LEU A 79 -2.87 -6.48 -4.53
C LEU A 79 -2.59 -6.65 -3.03
N MET A 80 -2.52 -5.56 -2.26
CA MET A 80 -2.40 -5.58 -0.80
C MET A 80 -3.54 -6.37 -0.15
N GLY A 81 -4.80 -6.06 -0.51
CA GLY A 81 -5.99 -6.79 -0.06
C GLY A 81 -5.97 -8.27 -0.45
N ALA A 82 -5.64 -8.57 -1.71
CA ALA A 82 -5.55 -9.95 -2.21
C ALA A 82 -4.53 -10.78 -1.41
N SER A 83 -3.34 -10.24 -1.13
CA SER A 83 -2.36 -10.96 -0.30
C SER A 83 -2.82 -11.19 1.13
N LEU A 84 -3.70 -10.34 1.69
CA LEU A 84 -4.27 -10.56 3.02
C LEU A 84 -5.35 -11.64 3.02
N ALA A 85 -6.12 -11.76 1.94
CA ALA A 85 -7.12 -12.82 1.77
C ALA A 85 -6.48 -14.21 1.74
N PHE A 86 -5.34 -14.33 1.05
CA PHE A 86 -4.60 -15.60 0.95
C PHE A 86 -3.60 -15.83 2.10
N SER A 87 -3.47 -14.90 3.05
CA SER A 87 -2.56 -15.03 4.19
C SER A 87 -3.26 -15.69 5.39
N SER A 88 -2.83 -16.92 5.71
CA SER A 88 -3.34 -17.72 6.82
C SER A 88 -2.87 -17.29 8.23
N ARG A 89 -2.04 -16.24 8.35
CA ARG A 89 -1.37 -15.89 9.63
C ARG A 89 -1.66 -14.50 10.19
N SER A 90 -2.60 -13.74 9.64
CA SER A 90 -2.90 -12.41 10.17
C SER A 90 -3.93 -12.45 11.30
N SER A 91 -3.45 -12.36 12.55
CA SER A 91 -4.31 -12.17 13.72
C SER A 91 -4.91 -10.75 13.70
N PHE A 92 -6.09 -10.57 14.32
CA PHE A 92 -6.74 -9.26 14.44
C PHE A 92 -5.78 -8.17 14.95
N GLY A 93 -5.12 -8.43 16.09
CA GLY A 93 -4.21 -7.47 16.71
C GLY A 93 -3.03 -7.10 15.80
N SER A 94 -2.47 -8.07 15.06
CA SER A 94 -1.39 -7.78 14.11
C SER A 94 -1.81 -6.88 12.95
N LEU A 95 -3.06 -6.98 12.46
CA LEU A 95 -3.57 -6.12 11.40
C LEU A 95 -3.88 -4.71 11.91
N ALA A 96 -4.52 -4.61 13.08
CA ALA A 96 -4.88 -3.33 13.68
C ALA A 96 -3.64 -2.50 14.03
N VAL A 97 -2.62 -3.11 14.67
CA VAL A 97 -1.36 -2.41 15.01
C VAL A 97 -0.60 -1.98 13.76
N ARG A 98 -0.51 -2.84 12.74
CA ARG A 98 0.12 -2.47 11.46
C ARG A 98 -0.66 -1.35 10.76
N GLY A 99 -1.99 -1.40 10.82
CA GLY A 99 -2.85 -0.36 10.26
C GLY A 99 -2.64 0.99 10.94
N LEU A 100 -2.62 1.02 12.27
CA LEU A 100 -2.36 2.23 13.05
C LEU A 100 -0.97 2.80 12.77
N TRP A 101 0.04 1.93 12.67
CA TRP A 101 1.40 2.33 12.33
C TRP A 101 1.47 2.97 10.93
N LEU A 102 0.76 2.42 9.94
CA LEU A 102 0.71 3.01 8.60
C LEU A 102 -0.03 4.34 8.57
N VAL A 103 -1.12 4.49 9.33
CA VAL A 103 -1.81 5.79 9.46
C VAL A 103 -0.87 6.83 10.07
N TRP A 104 -0.17 6.49 11.14
CA TRP A 104 0.81 7.37 11.76
C TRP A 104 1.95 7.75 10.80
N LEU A 105 2.45 6.78 10.03
CA LEU A 105 3.48 7.01 9.01
C LEU A 105 2.96 7.94 7.89
N GLY A 106 1.68 7.88 7.54
CA GLY A 106 1.04 8.81 6.61
C GLY A 106 1.10 10.24 7.12
N TYR A 107 0.73 10.49 8.38
CA TYR A 107 0.84 11.82 8.98
C TYR A 107 2.29 12.30 9.06
N LEU A 108 3.22 11.41 9.45
CA LEU A 108 4.64 11.74 9.49
C LEU A 108 5.14 12.15 8.10
N LEU A 109 4.77 11.40 7.06
CA LEU A 109 5.13 11.72 5.68
C LEU A 109 4.60 13.09 5.26
N ASN A 110 3.33 13.41 5.58
CA ASN A 110 2.75 14.72 5.31
C ASN A 110 3.45 15.86 6.03
N VAL A 111 3.87 15.63 7.28
CA VAL A 111 4.64 16.64 8.04
C VAL A 111 5.97 16.93 7.36
N LEU A 112 6.71 15.88 7.00
CA LEU A 112 8.03 16.01 6.39
C LEU A 112 7.98 16.57 4.95
N ARG A 113 7.00 16.12 4.16
CA ARG A 113 6.84 16.49 2.74
C ARG A 113 6.17 17.85 2.54
N GLY A 114 5.18 18.18 3.36
CA GLY A 114 4.30 19.33 3.16
C GLY A 114 4.40 20.38 4.25
N VAL A 115 4.11 20.00 5.50
CA VAL A 115 3.94 20.97 6.61
C VAL A 115 5.25 21.71 6.93
N ILE A 116 6.36 20.99 7.09
CA ILE A 116 7.66 21.61 7.41
C ILE A 116 8.14 22.52 6.27
N PRO A 117 8.18 22.07 4.99
CA PRO A 117 8.58 22.95 3.90
C PRO A 117 7.70 24.20 3.76
N ALA A 118 6.37 24.06 3.87
CA ALA A 118 5.45 25.19 3.77
C ALA A 118 5.63 26.17 4.94
N TYR A 119 5.75 25.66 6.18
CA TYR A 119 5.99 26.49 7.35
C TYR A 119 7.29 27.29 7.24
N LEU A 120 8.38 26.63 6.82
CA LEU A 120 9.68 27.29 6.64
C LEU A 120 9.64 28.30 5.49
N GLY A 121 9.01 27.97 4.37
CA GLY A 121 8.86 28.88 3.23
C GLY A 121 8.07 30.15 3.59
N LEU A 122 6.96 30.01 4.32
CA LEU A 122 6.15 31.14 4.78
C LEU A 122 6.86 31.98 5.85
N SER A 123 7.53 31.35 6.82
CA SER A 123 8.21 32.06 7.91
C SER A 123 9.47 32.79 7.45
N THR A 124 10.15 32.30 6.42
CA THR A 124 11.32 32.96 5.82
C THR A 124 10.94 33.97 4.73
N GLY A 125 9.67 34.01 4.31
CA GLY A 125 9.21 34.86 3.21
C GLY A 125 9.66 34.40 1.82
N VAL A 126 10.27 33.21 1.70
CA VAL A 126 10.64 32.59 0.41
C VAL A 126 9.39 32.25 -0.40
N VAL A 127 8.29 31.92 0.28
CA VAL A 127 7.00 31.57 -0.31
C VAL A 127 5.91 32.43 0.32
N THR A 128 4.99 32.95 -0.50
CA THR A 128 3.81 33.69 -0.01
C THR A 128 2.59 32.79 0.12
N ALA A 129 1.60 33.21 0.94
CA ALA A 129 0.36 32.46 1.11
C ALA A 129 -0.41 32.26 -0.21
N ASP A 130 -0.31 33.21 -1.14
CA ASP A 130 -0.96 33.14 -2.45
C ASP A 130 -0.32 32.09 -3.37
N GLN A 131 0.99 31.84 -3.22
CA GLN A 131 1.72 30.86 -4.03
C GLN A 131 1.38 29.41 -3.66
N ILE A 132 0.90 29.17 -2.44
CA ILE A 132 0.50 27.83 -1.97
C ILE A 132 -1.01 27.69 -1.86
N ALA A 133 -1.80 28.71 -2.20
CA ALA A 133 -3.25 28.63 -2.15
C ALA A 133 -3.77 27.54 -3.11
N PRO A 134 -4.79 26.75 -2.71
CA PRO A 134 -5.59 26.83 -1.48
C PRO A 134 -5.05 25.99 -0.31
N PHE A 135 -3.80 25.52 -0.38
CA PHE A 135 -3.24 24.54 0.54
C PHE A 135 -2.73 25.19 1.84
N THR A 136 -3.53 25.11 2.90
CA THR A 136 -3.14 25.55 4.25
C THR A 136 -2.32 24.48 4.98
N LEU A 137 -1.59 24.85 6.04
CA LEU A 137 -0.82 23.86 6.84
C LEU A 137 -1.68 22.70 7.36
N PRO A 138 -2.90 22.92 7.92
CA PRO A 138 -3.77 21.83 8.30
C PRO A 138 -4.16 20.95 7.11
N TRP A 139 -4.42 21.54 5.94
CA TRP A 139 -4.75 20.78 4.73
C TRP A 139 -3.60 19.87 4.30
N LEU A 140 -2.37 20.38 4.32
CA LEU A 140 -1.16 19.62 4.00
C LEU A 140 -0.94 18.47 5.00
N LEU A 141 -1.26 18.68 6.28
CA LEU A 141 -1.20 17.63 7.30
C LEU A 141 -2.24 16.54 7.06
N THR A 142 -3.46 16.92 6.67
CA THR A 142 -4.60 16.00 6.49
C THR A 142 -4.73 15.44 5.07
N THR A 143 -3.79 15.75 4.18
CA THR A 143 -3.81 15.26 2.80
C THR A 143 -3.79 13.72 2.80
N VAL A 144 -4.71 13.08 2.08
CA VAL A 144 -4.78 11.62 2.08
C VAL A 144 -3.64 11.05 1.25
N ASP A 145 -2.96 10.05 1.79
CA ASP A 145 -1.86 9.34 1.15
C ASP A 145 -2.15 7.84 1.09
N VAL A 146 -1.41 7.11 0.27
CA VAL A 146 -1.49 5.64 0.18
C VAL A 146 -1.29 4.95 1.54
N HIS A 147 -0.46 5.51 2.43
CA HIS A 147 -0.26 4.99 3.78
C HIS A 147 -1.52 5.11 4.64
N HIS A 148 -2.22 6.25 4.58
CA HIS A 148 -3.52 6.43 5.23
C HIS A 148 -4.53 5.42 4.71
N MET A 149 -4.65 5.29 3.38
CA MET A 149 -5.57 4.35 2.74
C MET A 149 -5.25 2.90 3.11
N ALA A 150 -3.98 2.49 3.07
CA ALA A 150 -3.53 1.17 3.45
C ALA A 150 -3.81 0.89 4.94
N GLY A 151 -3.47 1.82 5.81
CA GLY A 151 -3.66 1.69 7.25
C GLY A 151 -5.13 1.57 7.64
N LEU A 152 -5.98 2.46 7.12
CA LEU A 152 -7.43 2.41 7.33
C LEU A 152 -8.04 1.12 6.76
N SER A 153 -7.57 0.65 5.60
CA SER A 153 -8.02 -0.61 5.02
C SER A 153 -7.66 -1.81 5.91
N LEU A 154 -6.46 -1.84 6.50
CA LEU A 154 -6.08 -2.91 7.44
C LEU A 154 -6.94 -2.89 8.70
N ILE A 155 -7.23 -1.71 9.25
CA ILE A 155 -8.09 -1.54 10.42
C ILE A 155 -9.52 -1.99 10.08
N ALA A 156 -10.04 -1.60 8.92
CA ALA A 156 -11.36 -2.02 8.44
C ALA A 156 -11.44 -3.55 8.25
N ILE A 157 -10.43 -4.16 7.61
CA ILE A 157 -10.37 -5.63 7.46
C ILE A 157 -10.27 -6.32 8.82
N ALA A 158 -9.50 -5.78 9.76
CA ALA A 158 -9.42 -6.31 11.12
C ALA A 158 -10.80 -6.27 11.80
N ALA A 159 -11.49 -5.12 11.76
CA ALA A 159 -12.82 -4.96 12.33
C ALA A 159 -13.83 -5.92 11.70
N LEU A 160 -13.86 -6.01 10.36
CA LEU A 160 -14.74 -6.93 9.63
C LEU A 160 -14.51 -8.39 10.02
N ARG A 161 -13.26 -8.80 10.28
CA ARG A 161 -12.96 -10.17 10.75
C ARG A 161 -13.49 -10.47 12.15
N VAL A 162 -13.71 -9.47 12.99
CA VAL A 162 -14.34 -9.64 14.31
C VAL A 162 -15.85 -9.76 14.13
N VAL A 163 -16.44 -8.88 13.32
CA VAL A 163 -17.90 -8.88 13.07
C VAL A 163 -18.35 -10.13 12.31
N ALA A 164 -17.54 -10.63 11.37
CA ALA A 164 -17.84 -11.82 10.57
C ALA A 164 -17.55 -13.16 11.29
N ARG A 165 -17.08 -13.14 12.55
CA ARG A 165 -16.77 -14.31 13.39
C ARG A 165 -17.44 -14.16 14.77
N PRO A 166 -18.76 -14.34 14.94
CA PRO A 166 -19.28 -15.70 15.16
C PRO A 166 -20.78 -15.87 14.79
N GLY A 167 -21.33 -17.08 15.01
CA GLY A 167 -22.69 -17.52 14.69
C GLY A 167 -23.87 -16.76 15.33
N TRP A 168 -23.81 -15.45 15.48
CA TRP A 168 -24.96 -14.60 15.84
C TRP A 168 -26.03 -14.59 14.75
N ILE A 169 -25.63 -14.80 13.49
CA ILE A 169 -26.59 -15.04 12.40
C ILE A 169 -27.41 -16.32 12.67
N TRP A 170 -26.82 -17.33 13.32
CA TRP A 170 -27.55 -18.54 13.72
C TRP A 170 -28.45 -18.32 14.95
N LEU A 171 -28.08 -17.44 15.88
CA LEU A 171 -28.92 -17.09 17.04
C LEU A 171 -30.16 -16.25 16.67
N GLY A 172 -30.18 -15.60 15.50
CA GLY A 172 -31.37 -14.95 14.97
C GLY A 172 -32.27 -15.86 14.13
N ILE A 173 -31.78 -17.05 13.76
CA ILE A 173 -32.47 -18.03 12.91
C ILE A 173 -32.94 -19.26 13.74
N ALA A 174 -32.31 -19.55 14.87
CA ALA A 174 -32.73 -20.56 15.86
C ALA A 174 -33.71 -19.97 16.87
#